data_AF-A0A4U6BIS1-F1
#
_entry.id   AF-A0A4U6BIS1-F1
#
_cell.length_a   1.000
_cell.length_b   1.000
_cell.length_c   1.000
_cell.angle_alpha   90.00
_cell.angle_beta   90.00
_cell.angle_gamma   90.00
#
_symmetry.space_group_name_H-M   'P 1'
#
loop_
_entity.id
_entity.type
_entity.pdbx_description
1 polymer ?
#
loop_
_entity_poly.entity_id
_entity_poly.type
_entity_poly.pdbx_seq_one_letter_code
_entity_poly.pdbx_strand_id
1 'polypeptide(L)' 'MTDPAEMIAWLESRIASAKTWLEDHGHGSKRPRPETEIATKEYDIARFEEIKGAYLKALRKRGVAA' A
#
# COMPACT_ATOMS: atom_id res chain seq x y z
N MET A 1 20.64 6.53 0.46
CA MET A 1 19.42 6.23 -0.34
C MET A 1 18.95 4.88 0.16
N THR A 2 17.71 4.75 0.64
CA THR A 2 17.16 3.45 1.08
C THR A 2 17.29 2.44 -0.06
N ASP A 3 17.63 1.19 0.26
CA ASP A 3 17.78 0.16 -0.76
C ASP A 3 16.46 -0.03 -1.53
N PRO A 4 16.49 -0.22 -2.86
CA PRO A 4 15.27 -0.38 -3.64
C PRO A 4 14.38 -1.52 -3.17
N ALA A 5 14.95 -2.65 -2.74
CA ALA A 5 14.19 -3.77 -2.21
C ALA A 5 13.59 -3.42 -0.84
N GLU A 6 14.32 -2.72 0.03
CA GLU A 6 13.78 -2.20 1.29
C GLU A 6 12.58 -1.27 1.08
N MET A 7 12.64 -0.37 0.09
CA MET A 7 11.52 0.52 -0.24
C MET A 7 10.30 -0.25 -0.76
N ILE A 8 10.51 -1.28 -1.58
CA ILE A 8 9.43 -2.14 -2.09
C ILE A 8 8.79 -2.92 -0.94
N ALA A 9 9.60 -3.56 -0.10
CA ALA A 9 9.12 -4.32 1.05
C ALA A 9 8.34 -3.44 2.03
N TRP A 10 8.81 -2.20 2.25
CA TRP A 10 8.08 -1.24 3.07
C TRP A 10 6.71 -0.90 2.47
N LEU A 11 6.62 -0.59 1.16
CA LEU A 11 5.34 -0.31 0.49
C LEU A 11 4.38 -1.51 0.57
N GLU A 12 4.89 -2.73 0.37
CA GLU A 12 4.10 -3.96 0.48
C GLU A 12 3.56 -4.17 1.89
N SER A 13 4.37 -3.93 2.92
CA SER A 13 3.94 -4.00 4.32
C SER A 13 2.85 -2.98 4.64
N ARG A 14 2.96 -1.75 4.12
CA ARG A 14 1.92 -0.71 4.30
C ARG A 14 0.59 -1.10 3.64
N ILE A 15 0.65 -1.63 2.42
CA ILE A 15 -0.54 -2.11 1.71
C ILE A 15 -1.19 -3.27 2.47
N ALA A 16 -0.40 -4.25 2.89
CA ALA A 16 -0.90 -5.41 3.64
C ALA A 16 -1.56 -4.97 4.95
N SER A 17 -0.92 -4.09 5.72
CA SER A 17 -1.45 -3.57 6.98
C SER A 17 -2.78 -2.83 6.80
N ALA A 18 -2.91 -2.02 5.74
CA ALA A 18 -4.16 -1.32 5.44
C ALA A 18 -5.27 -2.29 4.99
N LYS A 19 -4.94 -3.32 4.20
CA LYS A 19 -5.89 -4.37 3.79
C LYS A 19 -6.40 -5.16 5.00
N THR A 20 -5.51 -5.64 5.87
CA THR A 20 -5.90 -6.34 7.11
C THR A 20 -6.79 -5.47 7.99
N TRP A 21 -6.47 -4.18 8.13
CA TRP A 21 -7.33 -3.26 8.88
C TRP A 21 -8.74 -3.19 8.27
N LEU A 22 -8.89 -3.13 6.94
CA LEU A 22 -10.19 -3.11 6.27
C LEU A 22 -10.94 -4.45 6.38
N GLU A 23 -10.25 -5.57 6.44
CA GLU A 23 -10.88 -6.87 6.71
C GLU A 23 -11.53 -6.90 8.11
N ASP A 24 -10.83 -6.37 9.11
CA ASP A 24 -11.31 -6.36 10.50
C ASP A 24 -12.34 -5.25 10.78
N HIS A 25 -12.26 -4.14 10.06
CA HIS A 25 -12.94 -2.88 10.42
C HIS A 25 -13.68 -2.17 9.29
N GLY A 26 -13.59 -2.67 8.06
CA GLY A 26 -14.25 -2.11 6.89
C GLY A 26 -15.76 -2.34 6.88
N HIS A 27 -16.40 -1.99 5.76
CA HIS A 27 -17.86 -2.00 5.61
C HIS A 27 -18.52 -3.36 5.92
N GLY A 28 -17.81 -4.48 5.67
CA GLY A 28 -18.31 -5.83 5.92
C GLY A 28 -18.13 -6.33 7.36
N SER A 29 -17.48 -5.56 8.23
CA SER A 29 -17.22 -5.97 9.60
C SER A 29 -18.48 -5.87 10.49
N LYS A 30 -18.51 -6.63 11.60
CA LYS A 30 -19.63 -6.61 12.56
C LYS A 30 -19.86 -5.22 13.18
N ARG A 31 -18.82 -4.39 13.24
CA ARG A 31 -18.83 -3.02 13.75
C ARG A 31 -17.91 -2.16 12.88
N PRO A 32 -18.39 -1.66 11.73
CA PRO A 32 -17.58 -0.87 10.83
C PRO A 32 -17.12 0.42 11.51
N ARG A 33 -15.89 0.82 11.21
CA ARG A 33 -15.35 2.13 11.61
C ARG A 33 -16.03 3.23 10.79
N PRO A 34 -15.91 4.51 11.21
CA PRO A 34 -16.45 5.63 10.47
C PRO A 34 -16.00 5.64 9.01
N GLU A 35 -16.89 6.07 8.12
CA GLU A 35 -16.66 6.14 6.67
C GLU A 35 -15.34 6.83 6.32
N THR A 36 -15.03 7.93 7.00
CA THR A 36 -13.80 8.70 6.79
C THR A 36 -12.54 7.87 7.07
N GLU A 37 -12.56 6.99 8.07
CA GLU A 37 -11.42 6.12 8.37
C GLU A 37 -11.28 5.02 7.32
N ILE A 38 -12.41 4.44 6.89
CA ILE A 38 -12.44 3.41 5.85
C ILE A 38 -11.93 3.98 4.52
N ALA A 39 -12.50 5.10 4.08
CA ALA A 39 -12.10 5.78 2.84
C ALA A 39 -10.63 6.20 2.86
N THR A 40 -10.09 6.59 4.02
CA THR A 40 -8.66 6.88 4.18
C THR A 40 -7.81 5.64 3.91
N LYS A 41 -8.22 4.46 4.41
CA LYS A 41 -7.47 3.20 4.22
C LYS A 41 -7.55 2.69 2.79
N GLU A 42 -8.70 2.83 2.14
CA GLU A 42 -8.86 2.52 0.72
C GLU A 42 -7.99 3.45 -0.15
N TYR A 43 -7.99 4.75 0.16
CA TYR A 43 -7.12 5.72 -0.48
C TYR A 43 -5.63 5.39 -0.26
N ASP A 44 -5.22 5.07 0.97
CA ASP A 44 -3.86 4.67 1.30
C ASP A 44 -3.40 3.49 0.43
N ILE A 45 -4.23 2.43 0.32
CA ILE A 45 -3.93 1.25 -0.51
C ILE A 45 -3.73 1.65 -1.97
N ALA A 46 -4.70 2.34 -2.56
CA ALA A 46 -4.63 2.75 -3.95
C ALA A 46 -3.39 3.61 -4.22
N ARG A 47 -3.08 4.52 -3.30
CA ARG A 47 -1.93 5.41 -3.41
C ARG A 47 -0.60 4.65 -3.28
N PHE A 48 -0.49 3.71 -2.35
CA PHE A 48 0.73 2.91 -2.20
C PHE A 48 0.94 1.96 -3.38
N GLU A 49 -0.12 1.37 -3.92
CA GLU A 49 -0.04 0.53 -5.13
C GLU A 49 0.45 1.35 -6.34
N GLU A 50 -0.05 2.58 -6.51
CA GLU A 50 0.41 3.50 -7.56
C GLU A 50 1.91 3.85 -7.40
N ILE A 51 2.33 4.23 -6.19
CA ILE A 51 3.72 4.56 -5.88
C ILE A 51 4.64 3.37 -6.15
N LYS A 52 4.25 2.16 -5.70
CA LYS A 52 4.99 0.92 -5.96
C LYS A 52 5.15 0.68 -7.46
N GLY A 53 4.08 0.82 -8.24
CA GLY A 53 4.10 0.66 -9.69
C GLY A 53 5.04 1.67 -10.38
N ALA A 54 4.96 2.95 -10.00
CA ALA A 54 5.83 4.00 -10.51
C ALA A 54 7.30 3.77 -10.15
N TYR A 55 7.56 3.34 -8.91
CA TYR A 55 8.90 3.04 -8.42
C TYR A 55 9.54 1.87 -9.18
N LEU A 56 8.82 0.75 -9.33
CA LEU A 56 9.27 -0.40 -10.12
C LEU A 56 9.53 -0.02 -11.58
N LYS A 57 8.68 0.81 -12.19
CA LYS A 57 8.91 1.34 -13.55
C LYS A 57 10.21 2.15 -13.63
N ALA A 58 10.48 2.98 -12.63
CA ALA A 58 11.70 3.77 -12.55
C ALA A 58 12.95 2.89 -12.38
N LEU A 59 12.91 1.86 -11.53
CA LEU A 59 14.02 0.91 -11.35
C LEU A 59 14.34 0.15 -12.64
N ARG A 60 13.30 -0.35 -13.35
CA ARG A 60 13.49 -1.00 -14.66
C ARG A 60 14.16 -0.06 -15.66
N LYS A 61 13.74 1.21 -15.74
CA LYS A 61 14.36 2.21 -16.63
C LYS A 61 15.84 2.45 -16.28
N ARG A 62 16.21 2.35 -15.00
CA ARG A 62 17.58 2.54 -14.53
C ARG A 62 18.49 1.32 -14.72
N GLY A 63 17.97 0.20 -15.24
CA GLY A 63 18.73 -1.05 -15.34
C GLY A 63 19.06 -1.69 -13.99
N VAL A 64 18.39 -1.26 -12.92
CA VAL A 64 18.51 -1.82 -11.56
C VAL A 64 17.45 -2.93 -11.37
N ALA A 65 17.01 -3.55 -12.46
CA ALA A 65 16.19 -4.73 -12.38
C ALA A 65 17.09 -5.88 -11.89
N ALA A 66 16.68 -6.47 -10.77
CA ALA A 66 17.39 -7.51 -10.02
C ALA A 66 17.97 -8.62 -10.89
#